data_AF-V9G775-F1
#
_entry.id   AF-V9G775-F1
#
_cell.length_a   1.000
_cell.length_b   1.000
_cell.length_c   1.000
_cell.angle_alpha   90.00
_cell.angle_beta   90.00
_cell.angle_gamma   90.00
#
_symmetry.space_group_name_H-M   'P 1'
#
loop_
_entity.id
_entity.type
_entity.pdbx_description
1 polymer ?
#
loop_
_entity_poly.entity_id
_entity_poly.type
_entity_poly.pdbx_seq_one_letter_code
_entity_poly.pdbx_strand_id
1 'polypeptide(L)'
;MEDLHDNRVSYHLDRVHYDSNLRELDFGDWEGRTYDELKEVSAYRQWIDDPAAMTPPNGESWNAFQSRIRGFLESVADETGARQKRCSNVQGIDAEVSKVLVVTHGGVIRQIAALTLPDTAFWELSVPPGERLRLRLSWDGTRLLSELVRSE
;
A
#
# COMPACT_ATOMS: atom_id res chain seq x y z
N MET A 1 -23.85 4.27 -33.71
CA MET A 1 -24.21 4.03 -32.30
C MET A 1 -23.45 2.77 -31.93
N GLU A 2 -22.15 2.93 -31.68
CA GLU A 2 -21.24 1.84 -31.34
C GLU A 2 -21.00 1.90 -29.83
N ASP A 3 -21.22 0.74 -29.20
CA ASP A 3 -21.11 0.53 -27.76
C ASP A 3 -19.67 0.76 -27.28
N LEU A 4 -19.52 1.79 -26.46
CA LEU A 4 -18.29 2.17 -25.77
C LEU A 4 -18.34 1.58 -24.35
N HIS A 5 -17.35 0.75 -24.03
CA HIS A 5 -16.92 0.28 -22.68
C HIS A 5 -17.66 -0.91 -22.06
N ASP A 6 -17.33 -2.13 -22.48
CA ASP A 6 -17.26 -3.26 -21.54
C ASP A 6 -15.79 -3.49 -21.15
N ASN A 7 -15.34 -2.76 -20.12
CA ASN A 7 -14.00 -2.89 -19.52
C ASN A 7 -14.04 -3.82 -18.29
N ARG A 8 -14.89 -4.85 -18.30
CA ARG A 8 -14.91 -5.85 -17.21
C ARG A 8 -13.68 -6.74 -17.28
N VAL A 9 -12.64 -6.33 -16.55
CA VAL A 9 -11.59 -7.27 -16.13
C VAL A 9 -12.23 -8.22 -15.11
N SER A 10 -12.62 -9.40 -15.58
CA SER A 10 -13.04 -10.51 -14.71
C SER A 10 -11.82 -11.03 -13.95
N TYR A 11 -11.76 -10.74 -12.65
CA TYR A 11 -10.87 -11.43 -11.73
C TYR A 11 -11.65 -12.59 -11.12
N HIS A 12 -11.28 -13.83 -11.48
CA HIS A 12 -11.70 -14.99 -10.70
C HIS A 12 -10.93 -14.98 -9.38
N LEU A 13 -11.56 -14.40 -8.34
CA LEU A 13 -11.03 -14.43 -6.98
C LEU A 13 -11.54 -15.69 -6.29
N ASP A 14 -10.80 -16.79 -6.45
CA ASP A 14 -11.18 -18.07 -5.84
C ASP A 14 -11.03 -18.05 -4.31
N ARG A 15 -10.31 -17.06 -3.77
CA ARG A 15 -10.04 -16.92 -2.34
C ARG A 15 -9.80 -15.47 -1.95
N VAL A 16 -10.44 -15.01 -0.87
CA VAL A 16 -10.21 -13.71 -0.23
C VAL A 16 -9.58 -13.95 1.13
N HIS A 17 -8.52 -13.20 1.45
CA HIS A 17 -7.88 -13.19 2.76
C HIS A 17 -8.06 -11.80 3.38
N TYR A 18 -8.69 -11.74 4.55
CA TYR A 18 -8.78 -10.51 5.33
C TYR A 18 -7.52 -10.32 6.18
N ASP A 19 -6.82 -9.20 6.00
CA ASP A 19 -5.65 -8.84 6.80
C ASP A 19 -5.90 -7.53 7.56
N SER A 20 -5.79 -7.55 8.89
CA SER A 20 -5.93 -6.37 9.74
C SER A 20 -4.83 -5.33 9.51
N ASN A 21 -3.67 -5.73 8.98
CA ASN A 21 -2.57 -4.83 8.64
C ASN A 21 -2.91 -3.88 7.47
N LEU A 22 -3.99 -4.16 6.74
CA LEU A 22 -4.49 -3.35 5.62
C LEU A 22 -5.60 -2.38 6.01
N ARG A 23 -5.91 -2.21 7.30
CA ARG A 23 -6.86 -1.18 7.75
C ARG A 23 -6.28 0.23 7.57
N GLU A 24 -7.12 1.25 7.44
CA GLU A 24 -6.63 2.64 7.42
C GLU A 24 -5.92 2.99 8.73
N LEU A 25 -5.07 4.03 8.71
CA LEU A 25 -4.52 4.65 9.92
C LEU A 25 -5.66 4.97 10.91
N ASP A 26 -5.49 4.59 12.17
CA ASP A 26 -6.40 4.98 13.24
C ASP A 26 -6.15 6.45 13.61
N PHE A 27 -7.13 7.30 13.29
CA PHE A 27 -7.06 8.74 13.53
C PHE A 27 -7.50 9.13 14.96
N GLY A 28 -7.92 8.16 15.78
CA GLY A 28 -8.34 8.37 17.16
C GLY A 28 -9.43 9.44 17.27
N ASP A 29 -9.19 10.44 18.12
CA ASP A 29 -10.14 11.54 18.38
C ASP A 29 -10.46 12.39 17.13
N TRP A 30 -9.68 12.26 16.05
CA TRP A 30 -9.91 12.95 14.78
C TRP A 30 -10.87 12.17 13.86
N GLU A 31 -11.22 10.92 14.17
CA GLU A 31 -12.20 10.18 13.39
C GLU A 31 -13.57 10.87 13.34
N GLY A 32 -14.21 10.82 12.17
CA GLY A 32 -15.50 11.46 11.93
C GLY A 32 -15.47 12.99 11.88
N ARG A 33 -14.29 13.61 12.06
CA ARG A 33 -14.10 15.06 11.90
C ARG A 33 -13.71 15.42 10.48
N THR A 34 -14.18 16.57 10.04
CA THR A 34 -13.81 17.18 8.77
C THR A 34 -12.51 17.98 8.91
N TYR A 35 -11.85 18.22 7.77
CA TYR A 35 -10.71 19.14 7.72
C TYR A 35 -11.06 20.51 8.31
N ASP A 36 -12.23 21.06 8.01
CA ASP A 36 -12.64 22.38 8.50
C ASP A 36 -12.79 22.45 10.03
N GLU A 37 -13.14 21.36 10.69
CA GLU A 37 -13.19 21.27 12.14
C GLU A 37 -11.79 21.19 12.78
N LEU A 38 -10.83 20.58 12.08
CA LEU A 38 -9.50 20.29 12.62
C LEU A 38 -8.42 21.28 12.15
N LYS A 39 -8.65 22.05 11.10
CA LYS A 39 -7.62 22.88 10.48
C LYS A 39 -7.02 23.92 11.41
N GLU A 40 -7.67 24.28 12.52
CA GLU A 40 -7.15 25.18 13.56
C GLU A 40 -6.47 24.47 14.72
N VAL A 41 -6.59 23.15 14.82
CA VAL A 41 -5.98 22.33 15.87
C VAL A 41 -4.48 22.19 15.58
N SER A 42 -3.64 22.69 16.49
CA SER A 42 -2.18 22.69 16.31
C SER A 42 -1.59 21.29 16.10
N ALA A 43 -2.04 20.31 16.88
CA ALA A 43 -1.60 18.92 16.75
C ALA A 43 -1.95 18.31 15.38
N TYR A 44 -3.13 18.65 14.84
CA TYR A 44 -3.56 18.17 13.53
C TYR A 44 -2.71 18.79 12.41
N ARG A 45 -2.41 20.09 12.49
CA ARG A 45 -1.49 20.76 11.55
C ARG A 45 -0.09 20.14 11.57
N GLN A 46 0.46 19.92 12.77
CA GLN A 46 1.76 19.26 12.93
C GLN A 46 1.78 17.86 12.31
N TRP A 47 0.68 17.10 12.46
CA TRP A 47 0.56 15.80 11.84
C TRP A 47 0.47 15.86 10.31
N ILE A 48 -0.20 16.87 9.73
CA ILE A 48 -0.20 17.08 8.27
C ILE A 48 1.22 17.34 7.76
N ASP A 49 1.97 18.19 8.47
CA ASP A 49 3.32 18.60 8.07
C ASP A 49 4.34 17.46 8.24
N ASP A 50 4.29 16.75 9.37
CA ASP A 50 5.14 15.62 9.69
C ASP A 50 4.36 14.55 10.49
N PRO A 51 3.75 13.56 9.79
CA PRO A 51 3.02 12.48 10.43
C PRO A 51 3.87 11.66 11.40
N ALA A 52 5.20 11.62 11.22
CA ALA A 52 6.10 10.85 12.08
C ALA A 52 6.39 11.56 13.41
N ALA A 53 6.26 12.89 13.45
CA ALA A 53 6.53 13.69 14.65
C ALA A 53 5.33 13.78 15.61
N MET A 54 4.11 13.52 15.14
CA MET A 54 2.90 13.64 15.95
C MET A 54 2.01 12.40 15.84
N THR A 55 1.48 11.92 16.96
CA THR A 55 0.51 10.81 16.98
C THR A 55 -0.89 11.37 17.21
N PRO A 56 -1.89 11.02 16.37
CA PRO A 56 -3.28 11.37 16.64
C PRO A 56 -3.69 10.97 18.08
N PRO A 57 -4.34 11.84 18.87
CA PRO A 57 -4.78 11.49 20.21
C PRO A 57 -5.68 10.25 20.20
N ASN A 58 -5.37 9.27 21.06
CA ASN A 58 -6.04 7.95 21.11
C ASN A 58 -6.02 7.17 19.77
N GLY A 59 -5.16 7.53 18.82
CA GLY A 59 -5.00 6.86 17.54
C GLY A 59 -3.69 6.09 17.39
N GLU A 60 -3.35 5.77 16.15
CA GLU A 60 -2.16 5.00 15.79
C GLU A 60 -0.97 5.92 15.51
N SER A 61 0.18 5.62 16.13
CA SER A 61 1.44 6.28 15.79
C SER A 61 1.91 5.92 14.38
N TRP A 62 2.61 6.83 13.71
CA TRP A 62 3.17 6.57 12.38
C TRP A 62 4.08 5.33 12.32
N ASN A 63 4.89 5.11 13.35
CA ASN A 63 5.77 3.93 13.42
C ASN A 63 4.97 2.63 13.48
N ALA A 64 3.87 2.59 14.22
CA ALA A 64 2.99 1.42 14.29
C ALA A 64 2.33 1.17 12.91
N PHE A 65 1.82 2.23 12.27
CA PHE A 65 1.24 2.20 10.93
C PHE A 65 2.22 1.63 9.89
N GLN A 66 3.44 2.16 9.85
CA GLN A 66 4.48 1.66 8.94
C GLN A 66 4.88 0.23 9.24
N SER A 67 4.95 -0.15 10.52
CA SER A 67 5.38 -1.49 10.94
C SER A 67 4.39 -2.57 10.50
N ARG A 68 3.08 -2.35 10.67
CA ARG A 68 2.07 -3.33 10.22
C ARG A 68 2.03 -3.49 8.70
N ILE A 69 2.21 -2.40 7.95
CA ILE A 69 2.27 -2.45 6.48
C ILE A 69 3.54 -3.15 6.00
N ARG A 70 4.67 -2.96 6.68
CA ARG A 70 5.89 -3.74 6.43
C ARG A 70 5.63 -5.23 6.67
N GLY A 71 5.01 -5.58 7.79
CA GLY A 71 4.64 -6.97 8.09
C GLY A 71 3.78 -7.61 6.98
N PHE A 72 2.80 -6.88 6.46
CA PHE A 72 2.03 -7.32 5.29
C PHE A 72 2.89 -7.52 4.03
N LEU A 73 3.78 -6.59 3.71
CA LEU A 73 4.66 -6.74 2.55
C LEU A 73 5.60 -7.95 2.69
N GLU A 74 6.04 -8.23 3.90
CA GLU A 74 6.86 -9.41 4.20
C GLU A 74 6.08 -10.72 4.03
N SER A 75 4.82 -10.79 4.49
CA SER A 75 3.98 -11.97 4.26
C SER A 75 3.71 -12.19 2.77
N VAL A 76 3.46 -11.11 2.00
CA VAL A 76 3.34 -11.19 0.53
C VAL A 76 4.63 -11.75 -0.10
N ALA A 77 5.81 -11.33 0.37
CA ALA A 77 7.08 -11.83 -0.14
C ALA A 77 7.27 -13.33 0.15
N ASP A 78 6.82 -13.80 1.32
CA ASP A 78 6.88 -15.21 1.72
C ASP A 78 5.89 -16.06 0.91
N GLU A 79 4.63 -15.62 0.80
CA GLU A 79 3.57 -16.36 0.09
C GLU A 79 3.83 -16.46 -1.42
N THR A 80 4.44 -15.44 -2.03
CA THR A 80 4.80 -15.43 -3.46
C THR A 80 6.16 -16.09 -3.76
N GLY A 81 6.88 -16.51 -2.71
CA GLY A 81 8.22 -17.09 -2.80
C GLY A 81 9.29 -16.10 -3.27
N ALA A 82 9.03 -14.80 -3.22
CA ALA A 82 9.95 -13.77 -3.67
C ALA A 82 11.29 -13.80 -2.90
N ARG A 83 11.26 -14.15 -1.60
CA ARG A 83 12.47 -14.30 -0.78
C ARG A 83 13.31 -15.52 -1.16
N GLN A 84 12.68 -16.66 -1.45
CA GLN A 84 13.36 -17.91 -1.81
C GLN A 84 13.97 -17.89 -3.21
N LYS A 85 13.34 -17.22 -4.19
CA LYS A 85 13.77 -17.21 -5.61
C LYS A 85 15.18 -16.64 -5.82
N ARG A 86 15.71 -15.82 -4.90
CA ARG A 86 17.09 -15.27 -4.97
C ARG A 86 18.15 -16.23 -4.41
N CYS A 87 17.78 -17.18 -3.55
CA CYS A 87 18.73 -18.12 -2.92
C CYS A 87 19.06 -19.32 -3.82
N SER A 88 18.23 -19.60 -4.82
CA SER A 88 18.48 -20.65 -5.81
C SER A 88 19.09 -20.03 -7.08
N ASN A 89 20.36 -20.34 -7.36
CA ASN A 89 21.05 -20.05 -8.64
C ASN A 89 20.45 -20.81 -9.85
N VAL A 90 19.15 -21.06 -9.88
CA VAL A 90 18.48 -21.78 -10.95
C VAL A 90 18.10 -20.78 -12.03
N GLN A 91 19.05 -20.50 -12.93
CA GLN A 91 18.74 -19.93 -14.24
C GLN A 91 17.89 -20.96 -15.01
N GLY A 92 16.66 -20.60 -15.37
CA GLY A 92 15.91 -21.32 -16.41
C GLY A 92 14.61 -22.01 -16.01
N ILE A 93 13.93 -21.61 -14.94
CA ILE A 93 12.51 -21.96 -14.76
C ILE A 93 11.73 -20.65 -14.85
N ASP A 94 10.80 -20.56 -15.79
CA ASP A 94 9.84 -19.44 -15.93
C ASP A 94 9.21 -19.20 -14.56
N ALA A 95 9.72 -18.20 -13.84
CA ALA A 95 9.25 -17.90 -12.50
C ALA A 95 7.83 -17.37 -12.66
N GLU A 96 6.84 -18.20 -12.33
CA GLU A 96 5.44 -17.82 -12.39
C GLU A 96 5.26 -16.53 -11.57
N VAL A 97 4.78 -15.49 -12.26
CA VAL A 97 4.52 -14.19 -11.66
C VAL A 97 3.22 -14.30 -10.89
N SER A 98 3.33 -14.42 -9.57
CA SER A 98 2.18 -14.35 -8.68
C SER A 98 1.55 -12.96 -8.79
N LYS A 99 0.26 -12.91 -9.13
CA LYS A 99 -0.53 -11.67 -9.14
C LYS A 99 -1.34 -11.61 -7.86
N VAL A 100 -1.19 -10.52 -7.11
CA VAL A 100 -1.94 -10.25 -5.88
C VAL A 100 -2.79 -9.00 -6.10
N LEU A 101 -4.08 -9.07 -5.76
CA LEU A 101 -4.96 -7.91 -5.69
C LEU A 101 -5.13 -7.52 -4.22
N VAL A 102 -4.78 -6.28 -3.89
CA VAL A 102 -4.94 -5.72 -2.55
C VAL A 102 -6.03 -4.65 -2.60
N VAL A 103 -7.08 -4.83 -1.81
CA VAL A 103 -8.15 -3.85 -1.65
C VAL A 103 -8.02 -3.23 -0.26
N THR A 104 -7.74 -1.92 -0.21
CA THR A 104 -7.43 -1.20 1.02
C THR A 104 -7.73 0.31 0.85
N HIS A 105 -7.19 1.14 1.73
CA HIS A 105 -7.48 2.56 1.86
C HIS A 105 -6.36 3.45 1.29
N GLY A 106 -6.63 4.74 1.14
CA GLY A 106 -5.71 5.69 0.51
C GLY A 106 -4.39 5.84 1.25
N GLY A 107 -4.40 5.90 2.59
CA GLY A 107 -3.18 5.98 3.39
C GLY A 107 -2.32 4.73 3.22
N VAL A 108 -2.94 3.54 3.25
CA VAL A 108 -2.23 2.27 3.08
C VAL A 108 -1.62 2.15 1.68
N ILE A 109 -2.34 2.53 0.61
CA ILE A 109 -1.82 2.52 -0.76
C ILE A 109 -0.58 3.41 -0.88
N ARG A 110 -0.66 4.64 -0.35
CA ARG A 110 0.46 5.59 -0.33
C ARG A 110 1.66 5.05 0.44
N GLN A 111 1.41 4.41 1.59
CA GLN A 111 2.48 3.89 2.41
C GLN A 111 3.13 2.64 1.79
N ILE A 112 2.37 1.76 1.13
CA ILE A 112 2.93 0.67 0.33
C ILE A 112 3.83 1.23 -0.79
N ALA A 113 3.37 2.26 -1.49
CA ALA A 113 4.15 2.93 -2.52
C ALA A 113 5.44 3.53 -1.92
N ALA A 114 5.36 4.33 -0.86
CA ALA A 114 6.53 4.94 -0.22
C ALA A 114 7.54 3.92 0.35
N LEU A 115 7.10 2.74 0.78
CA LEU A 115 8.00 1.70 1.29
C LEU A 115 8.72 0.92 0.19
N THR A 116 8.17 0.88 -1.02
CA THR A 116 8.62 -0.02 -2.09
C THR A 116 9.15 0.71 -3.32
N LEU A 117 8.57 1.84 -3.71
CA LEU A 117 9.07 2.66 -4.81
C LEU A 117 10.30 3.45 -4.33
N PRO A 118 11.42 3.42 -5.08
CA PRO A 118 12.57 4.27 -4.80
C PRO A 118 12.21 5.75 -4.76
N ASP A 119 12.82 6.49 -3.83
CA ASP A 119 12.74 7.95 -3.72
C ASP A 119 11.32 8.53 -3.73
N THR A 120 10.33 7.77 -3.26
CA THR A 120 8.92 8.20 -3.24
C THR A 120 8.48 8.54 -1.81
N ALA A 121 8.06 9.77 -1.58
CA ALA A 121 7.48 10.18 -0.30
C ALA A 121 5.98 9.85 -0.21
N PHE A 122 5.47 9.73 1.02
CA PHE A 122 4.07 9.35 1.29
C PHE A 122 3.04 10.24 0.56
N TRP A 123 3.29 11.54 0.47
CA TRP A 123 2.36 12.51 -0.12
C TRP A 123 2.52 12.68 -1.65
N GLU A 124 3.53 12.08 -2.27
CA GLU A 124 3.80 12.26 -3.70
C GLU A 124 2.87 11.45 -4.59
N LEU A 125 2.31 10.36 -4.06
CA LEU A 125 1.39 9.51 -4.81
C LEU A 125 -0.07 9.83 -4.47
N SER A 126 -0.89 10.02 -5.50
CA SER A 126 -2.34 10.08 -5.39
C SER A 126 -2.98 8.97 -6.21
N VAL A 127 -3.84 8.18 -5.57
CA VAL A 127 -4.67 7.17 -6.22
C VAL A 127 -6.12 7.51 -5.87
N PRO A 128 -6.89 8.11 -6.80
CA PRO A 128 -8.28 8.48 -6.57
C PRO A 128 -9.16 7.26 -6.21
N PRO A 129 -10.28 7.47 -5.50
CA PRO A 129 -11.24 6.41 -5.25
C PRO A 129 -11.70 5.72 -6.55
N GLY A 130 -11.70 4.39 -6.55
CA GLY A 130 -12.07 3.59 -7.73
C GLY A 130 -10.95 3.37 -8.74
N GLU A 131 -9.79 4.01 -8.58
CA GLU A 131 -8.60 3.75 -9.38
C GLU A 131 -7.71 2.66 -8.75
N ARG A 132 -6.70 2.22 -9.50
CA ARG A 132 -5.74 1.19 -9.06
C ARG A 132 -4.30 1.64 -9.27
N LEU A 133 -3.45 1.29 -8.32
CA LEU A 133 -2.00 1.33 -8.49
C LEU A 133 -1.50 -0.05 -8.87
N ARG A 134 -0.72 -0.15 -9.95
CA ARG A 134 -0.09 -1.41 -10.35
C ARG A 134 1.41 -1.33 -10.15
N LEU A 135 1.93 -2.21 -9.30
CA LEU A 135 3.35 -2.31 -8.95
C LEU A 135 3.89 -3.66 -9.43
N ARG A 136 5.11 -3.66 -9.98
CA ARG A 136 5.90 -4.88 -10.14
C ARG A 136 6.89 -4.92 -8.99
N LEU A 137 6.75 -5.94 -8.14
CA LEU A 137 7.55 -6.10 -6.93
C LEU A 137 8.76 -7.00 -7.20
N SER A 138 9.90 -6.68 -6.59
CA SER A 138 11.11 -7.50 -6.58
C SER A 138 11.76 -7.48 -5.19
N TRP A 139 12.42 -8.56 -4.80
CA TRP A 139 13.13 -8.64 -3.52
C TRP A 139 14.59 -8.20 -3.69
N ASP A 140 15.03 -7.18 -2.94
CA ASP A 140 16.40 -6.66 -3.03
C ASP A 140 17.42 -7.43 -2.16
N GLY A 141 16.94 -8.33 -1.31
CA GLY A 141 17.73 -9.03 -0.29
C GLY A 141 17.27 -8.73 1.13
N THR A 142 16.68 -7.56 1.36
CA THR A 142 16.22 -7.07 2.67
C THR A 142 14.73 -6.75 2.69
N ARG A 143 14.20 -6.20 1.58
CA ARG A 143 12.80 -5.79 1.45
C ARG A 143 12.30 -5.93 0.02
N LEU A 144 10.99 -5.76 -0.16
CA LEU A 144 10.40 -5.56 -1.48
C LEU A 144 10.68 -4.14 -1.97
N LEU A 145 11.18 -4.05 -3.21
CA LEU A 145 11.18 -2.84 -4.02
C LEU A 145 10.11 -2.98 -5.10
N SER A 146 9.67 -1.86 -5.65
CA SER A 146 8.71 -1.83 -6.73
C SER A 146 9.08 -0.87 -7.85
N GLU A 147 8.46 -1.09 -8.99
CA GLU A 147 8.37 -0.15 -10.09
C GLU A 147 6.91 0.02 -10.53
N LEU A 148 6.56 1.21 -11.01
CA LEU A 148 5.23 1.50 -11.55
C LEU A 148 5.02 0.76 -12.87
N VAL A 149 3.93 0.01 -12.95
CA VAL A 149 3.48 -0.61 -14.21
C VAL A 149 2.42 0.29 -14.81
N ARG A 150 2.79 1.06 -15.83
CA ARG A 150 1.82 1.85 -16.61
C ARG A 150 0.90 0.90 -17.37
N SER A 151 -0.40 1.18 -17.35
CA SER A 151 -1.34 0.52 -18.25
C SER A 151 -1.10 1.03 -19.67
N GLU A 152 -0.97 0.11 -20.62
CA GLU A 152 -1.14 0.40 -22.06
C GLU A 152 -2.58 0.83 -22.36
#